data_AF-A0A7C8CMG1-F1
#
_entry.id   AF-A0A7C8CMG1-F1
#
_cell.length_a   1.000
_cell.length_b   1.000
_cell.length_c   1.000
_cell.angle_alpha   90.00
_cell.angle_beta   90.00
_cell.angle_gamma   90.00
#
_symmetry.space_group_name_H-M   'P 1'
#
loop_
_entity.id
_entity.type
_entity.pdbx_description
1 polymer ?
#
loop_
_entity_poly.entity_id
_entity_poly.type
_entity_poly.pdbx_seq_one_letter_code
_entity_poly.pdbx_strand_id
1 'polypeptide(L)'
;MIELLIDQDPTPWFSARTGNLVGGWGGGILGIVCGTLGAACGALAPSGTGRTFVLCSMTVIASLGVCVLIAGLSALTLGQPRAVWYPLILLGALPAIVVGLGIPVIRKRYAEAELRRIDAEALRRS
;
A
#
# COMPACT_ATOMS: atom_id res chain seq x y z
N MET A 1 -13.94 42.02 19.93
CA MET A 1 -14.47 40.77 20.54
C MET A 1 -15.22 39.88 19.53
N ILE A 2 -14.97 40.01 18.21
CA ILE A 2 -15.55 39.15 17.16
C ILE A 2 -14.44 38.38 16.41
N GLU A 3 -13.22 38.93 16.33
CA GLU A 3 -12.07 38.25 15.70
C GLU A 3 -11.55 37.02 16.44
N LEU A 4 -11.80 36.89 17.75
CA LEU A 4 -11.38 35.72 18.55
C LEU A 4 -12.28 34.49 18.36
N LEU A 5 -13.41 34.63 17.67
CA LEU A 5 -14.37 33.53 17.43
C LEU A 5 -14.11 32.78 16.11
N ILE A 6 -13.19 33.27 15.27
CA ILE A 6 -12.95 32.73 13.92
C ILE A 6 -11.70 31.81 13.88
N ASP A 7 -10.79 31.93 14.85
CA ASP A 7 -9.54 31.17 14.89
C ASP A 7 -9.65 29.90 15.75
N GLN A 8 -10.69 29.10 15.50
CA GLN A 8 -10.76 27.73 16.02
C GLN A 8 -10.31 26.78 14.90
N ASP A 9 -9.11 27.01 14.36
CA ASP A 9 -8.46 25.97 13.58
C ASP A 9 -8.28 24.75 14.51
N PRO A 10 -8.82 23.57 14.15
CA PRO A 10 -8.70 22.40 15.00
C PRO A 10 -7.23 22.14 15.29
N THR A 11 -6.91 21.88 16.56
CA THR A 11 -5.53 21.67 16.99
C THR A 11 -4.89 20.60 16.12
N PRO A 12 -3.84 20.93 15.34
CA PRO A 12 -3.25 20.01 14.41
C PRO A 12 -2.62 18.85 15.17
N TRP A 13 -2.91 17.61 14.74
CA TRP A 13 -2.34 16.42 15.36
C TRP A 13 -0.80 16.42 15.35
N PHE A 14 -0.22 17.04 14.32
CA PHE A 14 1.22 17.24 14.23
C PHE A 14 1.56 18.48 13.38
N SER A 15 2.77 19.01 13.60
CA SER A 15 3.26 20.20 12.90
C SER A 15 3.38 20.01 11.39
N ALA A 16 3.30 21.10 10.62
CA ALA A 16 3.50 21.06 9.17
C ALA A 16 4.87 20.47 8.77
N ARG A 17 5.91 20.70 9.58
CA ARG A 17 7.24 20.09 9.39
C ARG A 17 7.17 18.56 9.50
N THR A 18 6.45 18.05 10.50
CA THR A 18 6.24 16.61 10.68
C THR A 18 5.46 16.03 9.52
N GLY A 19 4.40 16.70 9.06
CA GLY A 19 3.62 16.27 7.89
C GLY A 19 4.45 16.17 6.61
N ASN A 20 5.32 17.15 6.36
CA ASN A 20 6.25 17.13 5.22
C ASN A 20 7.28 16.00 5.32
N LEU A 21 7.81 15.74 6.52
CA LEU A 21 8.73 14.61 6.75
C LEU A 21 8.03 13.27 6.54
N VAL A 22 6.80 13.11 7.05
CA VAL A 22 5.99 11.90 6.86
C VAL A 22 5.67 11.70 5.38
N GLY A 23 5.27 12.74 4.65
CA GLY A 23 5.04 12.66 3.21
C GLY A 23 6.30 12.31 2.42
N GLY A 24 7.42 12.99 2.69
CA GLY A 24 8.69 12.79 1.97
C GLY A 24 9.33 11.43 2.27
N TRP A 25 9.63 11.15 3.54
CA TRP A 25 10.28 9.90 3.94
C TRP A 25 9.32 8.72 3.84
N GLY A 26 8.07 8.89 4.28
CA GLY A 26 7.07 7.84 4.17
C GLY A 26 6.83 7.46 2.71
N GLY A 27 6.75 8.44 1.81
CA GLY A 27 6.57 8.18 0.38
C GLY A 27 7.79 7.47 -0.23
N GLY A 28 9.00 7.91 0.11
CA GLY A 28 10.24 7.30 -0.38
C GLY A 28 10.41 5.85 0.09
N ILE A 29 10.27 5.60 1.39
CA ILE A 29 10.39 4.25 1.97
C ILE A 29 9.32 3.33 1.39
N LEU A 30 8.07 3.81 1.32
CA LEU A 30 6.98 3.03 0.77
C LEU A 30 7.20 2.71 -0.71
N GLY A 31 7.70 3.67 -1.49
CA GLY A 31 8.06 3.47 -2.89
C GLY A 31 9.14 2.40 -3.07
N ILE A 32 10.17 2.42 -2.24
CA ILE A 32 11.24 1.40 -2.27
C ILE A 32 10.68 0.02 -1.92
N VAL A 33 9.90 -0.09 -0.83
CA VAL A 33 9.32 -1.38 -0.39
C VAL A 33 8.35 -1.93 -1.44
N CYS A 34 7.43 -1.10 -1.94
CA CYS A 34 6.46 -1.54 -2.94
C CYS A 34 7.14 -1.86 -4.29
N GLY A 35 8.13 -1.06 -4.70
CA GLY A 35 8.88 -1.28 -5.92
C GLY A 35 9.73 -2.55 -5.87
N THR A 36 10.45 -2.78 -4.77
CA THR A 36 11.25 -4.00 -4.59
C THR A 36 10.38 -5.25 -4.49
N LEU A 37 9.24 -5.17 -3.79
CA LEU A 37 8.27 -6.27 -3.77
C LEU A 37 7.66 -6.52 -5.15
N GLY A 38 7.33 -5.48 -5.91
CA GLY A 38 6.85 -5.61 -7.29
C GLY A 38 7.88 -6.29 -8.20
N ALA A 39 9.15 -5.91 -8.09
CA ALA A 39 10.25 -6.54 -8.83
C ALA A 39 10.43 -8.01 -8.42
N ALA A 40 10.38 -8.31 -7.12
CA ALA A 40 10.44 -9.68 -6.60
C ALA A 40 9.25 -10.52 -7.09
N CYS A 41 8.04 -9.95 -7.14
CA CYS A 41 6.86 -10.60 -7.72
C CYS A 41 7.08 -10.93 -9.20
N GLY A 42 7.61 -9.99 -9.99
CA GLY A 42 7.89 -10.21 -11.41
C GLY A 42 8.93 -11.31 -11.66
N ALA A 43 9.96 -11.39 -10.80
CA ALA A 43 11.02 -12.39 -10.92
C ALA A 43 10.64 -13.78 -10.37
N LEU A 44 9.81 -13.85 -9.32
CA LEU A 44 9.43 -15.11 -8.65
C LEU A 44 8.12 -15.72 -9.16
N ALA A 45 7.24 -14.93 -9.77
CA ALA A 45 6.00 -15.46 -10.36
C ALA A 45 6.24 -16.53 -11.46
N PRO A 46 7.27 -16.44 -12.33
CA PRO A 46 7.55 -17.47 -13.33
C PRO A 46 8.07 -18.79 -12.74
N SER A 47 8.75 -18.75 -11.58
CA SER A 47 9.35 -19.93 -10.95
C SER A 47 8.40 -20.67 -10.01
N GLY A 48 7.17 -20.19 -9.84
CA GLY A 48 6.15 -20.81 -8.96
C GLY A 48 6.55 -20.83 -7.46
N THR A 49 7.69 -20.24 -7.10
CA THR A 49 8.29 -20.37 -5.78
C THR A 49 7.89 -19.20 -4.88
N GLY A 50 7.67 -19.47 -3.59
CA GLY A 50 7.44 -18.42 -2.58
C GLY A 50 6.06 -17.75 -2.63
N ARG A 51 5.08 -18.34 -3.31
CA ARG A 51 3.71 -17.81 -3.46
C ARG A 51 3.12 -17.28 -2.15
N THR A 52 3.21 -18.05 -1.07
CA THR A 52 2.64 -17.68 0.23
C THR A 52 3.32 -16.46 0.82
N PHE A 53 4.65 -16.37 0.76
CA PHE A 53 5.40 -15.22 1.27
C PHE A 53 5.03 -13.94 0.50
N VAL A 54 5.08 -14.00 -0.83
CA VAL A 54 4.79 -12.86 -1.70
C VAL A 54 3.36 -12.36 -1.51
N LEU A 55 2.37 -13.25 -1.57
CA LEU A 55 0.97 -12.86 -1.42
C LEU A 55 0.66 -12.38 0.00
N CYS A 56 1.28 -12.97 1.03
CA CYS A 56 1.11 -12.52 2.41
C CYS A 56 1.70 -11.12 2.59
N SER A 57 2.94 -10.87 2.14
CA SER A 57 3.57 -9.55 2.20
C SER A 57 2.74 -8.48 1.47
N MET A 58 2.22 -8.79 0.28
CA MET A 58 1.34 -7.88 -0.45
C MET A 58 0.05 -7.58 0.32
N THR A 59 -0.56 -8.60 0.93
CA THR A 59 -1.80 -8.45 1.71
C THR A 59 -1.56 -7.62 2.97
N VAL A 60 -0.45 -7.85 3.69
CA VAL A 60 -0.09 -7.05 4.87
C VAL A 60 0.09 -5.59 4.48
N ILE A 61 0.84 -5.29 3.43
CA ILE A 61 1.08 -3.90 3.00
C ILE A 61 -0.21 -3.23 2.54
N ALA A 62 -1.04 -3.94 1.77
CA ALA A 62 -2.34 -3.40 1.34
C ALA A 62 -3.24 -3.12 2.54
N SER A 63 -3.31 -4.04 3.52
CA SER A 63 -4.12 -3.86 4.73
C SER A 63 -3.63 -2.69 5.59
N LEU A 64 -2.31 -2.55 5.77
CA LEU A 64 -1.71 -1.41 6.45
C LEU A 64 -2.04 -0.10 5.74
N GLY A 65 -1.97 -0.08 4.40
CA GLY A 65 -2.41 1.03 3.57
C GLY A 65 -3.86 1.43 3.82
N VAL A 66 -4.78 0.44 3.87
CA VAL A 66 -6.19 0.68 4.18
C VAL A 66 -6.37 1.29 5.57
N CYS A 67 -5.66 0.78 6.59
CA CYS A 67 -5.71 1.35 7.94
C CYS A 67 -5.26 2.82 7.97
N VAL A 68 -4.16 3.13 7.29
CA VAL A 68 -3.65 4.51 7.19
C VAL A 68 -4.59 5.41 6.39
N LEU A 69 -5.24 4.87 5.36
CA LEU A 69 -6.24 5.59 4.57
C LEU A 69 -7.47 5.95 5.42
N ILE A 70 -7.96 5.00 6.24
CA ILE A 70 -9.06 5.25 7.18
C ILE A 70 -8.69 6.36 8.16
N ALA A 71 -7.45 6.36 8.68
CA ALA A 71 -6.96 7.44 9.55
C ALA A 71 -6.94 8.79 8.82
N GLY A 72 -6.50 8.83 7.56
CA GLY A 72 -6.51 10.04 6.73
C GLY A 72 -7.91 10.56 6.43
N LEU A 73 -8.87 9.67 6.13
CA LEU A 73 -10.28 10.02 5.95
C LEU A 73 -10.90 10.53 7.25
N SER A 74 -10.57 9.92 8.38
CA SER A 74 -11.02 10.39 9.70
C SER A 74 -10.49 11.80 9.97
N ALA A 75 -9.21 12.06 9.70
CA ALA A 75 -8.62 13.40 9.82
C ALA A 75 -9.32 14.43 8.91
N LEU A 76 -9.68 14.03 7.69
CA LEU A 76 -10.44 14.89 6.77
C LEU A 76 -11.83 15.23 7.32
N THR A 77 -12.55 14.26 7.88
CA THR A 77 -13.89 14.49 8.48
C THR A 77 -13.83 15.33 9.76
N LEU A 78 -12.69 15.34 10.46
CA LEU A 78 -12.45 16.15 11.66
C LEU A 78 -11.96 17.57 11.34
N GLY A 79 -11.93 17.95 10.05
CA GLY A 79 -11.49 19.29 9.63
C GLY A 79 -10.01 19.56 9.83
N GLN A 80 -9.17 18.53 9.98
CA GLN A 80 -7.75 18.71 10.22
C GLN A 80 -7.07 19.48 9.07
N PRO A 81 -5.99 20.22 9.32
CA PRO A 81 -5.25 20.94 8.28
C PRO A 81 -4.70 20.01 7.20
N ARG A 82 -4.50 20.53 5.98
CA ARG A 82 -3.97 19.77 4.83
C ARG A 82 -2.65 19.06 5.11
N ALA A 83 -1.82 19.63 5.99
CA ALA A 83 -0.56 19.02 6.41
C ALA A 83 -0.74 17.66 7.11
N VAL A 84 -1.92 17.38 7.67
CA VAL A 84 -2.23 16.14 8.40
C VAL A 84 -2.90 15.13 7.49
N TRP A 85 -4.06 15.48 6.91
CA TRP A 85 -4.85 14.50 6.17
C TRP A 85 -4.24 14.13 4.81
N TYR A 86 -3.58 15.07 4.12
CA TYR A 86 -3.03 14.83 2.78
C TYR A 86 -1.96 13.73 2.75
N PRO A 87 -0.89 13.77 3.57
CA PRO A 87 0.10 12.71 3.59
C PRO A 87 -0.49 11.36 4.06
N LEU A 88 -1.44 11.35 5.00
CA LEU A 88 -2.11 10.13 5.46
C LEU A 88 -2.92 9.48 4.34
N ILE A 89 -3.75 10.26 3.62
CA ILE A 89 -4.51 9.75 2.49
C ILE A 89 -3.56 9.26 1.39
N LEU A 90 -2.51 10.01 1.07
CA LEU A 90 -1.57 9.63 0.02
C LEU A 90 -0.82 8.32 0.36
N LEU A 91 -0.28 8.22 1.59
CA LEU A 91 0.44 7.04 2.07
C LEU A 91 -0.46 5.84 2.28
N GLY A 92 -1.75 6.04 2.55
CA GLY A 92 -2.72 4.95 2.69
C GLY A 92 -3.28 4.46 1.36
N ALA A 93 -3.67 5.40 0.48
CA ALA A 93 -4.31 5.08 -0.79
C ALA A 93 -3.36 4.42 -1.79
N LEU A 94 -2.13 4.92 -1.92
CA LEU A 94 -1.15 4.37 -2.86
C LEU A 94 -0.91 2.86 -2.66
N PRO A 95 -0.51 2.37 -1.48
CA PRO A 95 -0.25 0.95 -1.29
C PRO A 95 -1.55 0.14 -1.32
N ALA A 96 -2.66 0.66 -0.79
CA ALA A 96 -3.95 -0.03 -0.84
C ALA A 96 -4.40 -0.28 -2.29
N ILE A 97 -4.24 0.71 -3.17
CA ILE A 97 -4.64 0.60 -4.57
C ILE A 97 -3.60 -0.18 -5.37
N VAL A 98 -2.33 0.26 -5.36
CA VAL A 98 -1.27 -0.33 -6.21
C VAL A 98 -1.01 -1.78 -5.85
N VAL A 99 -0.82 -2.06 -4.55
CA VAL A 99 -0.55 -3.43 -4.10
C VAL A 99 -1.84 -4.24 -4.08
N GLY A 100 -2.95 -3.68 -3.57
CA GLY A 100 -4.23 -4.37 -3.48
C GLY A 100 -4.79 -4.82 -4.83
N LEU A 101 -4.75 -3.95 -5.86
CA LEU A 101 -5.15 -4.33 -7.22
C LEU A 101 -4.17 -5.30 -7.89
N GLY A 102 -2.90 -5.31 -7.46
CA GLY A 102 -1.89 -6.25 -7.92
C GLY A 102 -2.10 -7.69 -7.41
N ILE A 103 -2.70 -7.88 -6.24
CA ILE A 103 -2.93 -9.21 -5.63
C ILE A 103 -3.64 -10.19 -6.58
N PRO A 104 -4.80 -9.89 -7.17
CA PRO A 104 -5.49 -10.84 -8.06
C PRO A 104 -4.67 -11.18 -9.31
N VAL A 105 -3.91 -10.20 -9.85
CA VAL A 105 -3.03 -10.40 -11.01
C VAL A 105 -1.92 -11.39 -10.66
N ILE A 106 -1.21 -11.17 -9.55
CA ILE A 106 -0.13 -12.05 -9.11
C ILE A 106 -0.65 -13.45 -8.75
N ARG A 107 -1.83 -13.54 -8.10
CA ARG A 107 -2.48 -14.84 -7.83
C ARG A 107 -2.73 -15.64 -9.12
N LYS A 108 -3.21 -14.98 -10.18
CA LYS A 108 -3.43 -15.62 -11.48
C LYS A 108 -2.11 -16.12 -12.09
N ARG A 109 -1.05 -15.31 -12.03
CA ARG A 109 0.28 -15.68 -12.55
C ARG A 109 0.87 -16.92 -11.85
N TYR A 110 0.73 -17.00 -10.53
CA TYR A 110 1.17 -18.18 -9.79
C TYR A 110 0.33 -19.42 -10.15
N ALA A 111 -0.98 -19.28 -10.39
CA ALA A 111 -1.82 -20.40 -10.82
C ALA A 111 -1.44 -20.89 -12.24
N GLU A 112 -1.15 -19.97 -13.17
CA GLU A 112 -0.66 -20.29 -14.52
C GLU A 112 0.71 -20.98 -14.51
N ALA A 113 1.59 -20.63 -13.56
CA ALA A 113 2.89 -21.29 -13.39
C ALA A 113 2.73 -22.73 -12.88
N GLU A 114 1.83 -22.94 -11.92
CA GLU A 114 1.56 -24.28 -11.37
C GLU A 114 0.92 -25.21 -12.40
N LEU A 115 -0.07 -24.72 -13.17
CA LEU A 115 -0.69 -25.49 -14.25
C LEU A 115 0.34 -25.97 -15.28
N ARG A 116 1.24 -25.07 -15.73
CA ARG A 116 2.32 -25.44 -16.66
C ARG A 116 3.24 -26.51 -16.11
N ARG A 117 3.45 -26.55 -14.80
CA ARG A 117 4.27 -27.57 -14.14
C ARG A 117 3.56 -28.94 -14.14
N ILE A 118 2.26 -28.96 -13.83
CA ILE A 118 1.44 -30.18 -13.85
C ILE A 118 1.36 -30.76 -15.27
N ASP A 119 1.11 -29.92 -16.28
CA ASP A 119 1.04 -30.36 -17.69
C ASP A 119 2.37 -30.97 -18.16
N ALA A 120 3.50 -30.36 -17.79
CA ALA A 120 4.82 -30.90 -18.11
C ALA A 120 5.10 -32.24 -17.40
N GLU A 121 4.62 -32.42 -16.16
CA GLU A 121 4.74 -33.69 -15.43
C GLU A 121 3.83 -34.78 -16.01
N ALA A 122 2.63 -34.42 -16.49
CA ALA A 122 1.73 -35.33 -17.17
C ALA A 122 2.32 -35.84 -18.49
N LEU A 123 2.89 -34.94 -19.31
CA LEU A 123 3.60 -35.30 -20.56
C LEU A 123 4.83 -36.19 -20.33
N ARG A 124 5.50 -36.08 -19.18
CA ARG A 124 6.63 -36.97 -18.82
C ARG A 124 6.18 -38.38 -18.42
N ARG A 125 4.92 -38.57 -18.04
CA ARG A 125 4.37 -39.85 -17.56
C ARG A 125 3.58 -40.63 -18.60
N SER A 126 3.27 -40.02 -19.76
CA SER A 126 2.67 -40.65 -20.93
C SER A 126 3.72 -41.24 -21.87
#